data_AF-A0A7X9LBX7-F1
#
_entry.id   AF-A0A7X9LBX7-F1
#
_cell.length_a   1.000
_cell.length_b   1.000
_cell.length_c   1.000
_cell.angle_alpha   90.00
_cell.angle_beta   90.00
_cell.angle_gamma   90.00
#
_symmetry.space_group_name_H-M   'P 1'
#
loop_
_entity.id
_entity.type
_entity.pdbx_description
1 polymer ?
#
loop_
_entity_poly.entity_id
_entity_poly.type
_entity_poly.pdbx_seq_one_letter_code
_entity_poly.pdbx_strand_id
1 'polypeptide(L)' 'MTGRTCGRAVVIRESLVADVSGLDCRVVADQVSGTPLVLPIGRHHHREGPPKSR' A
#
# COMPACT_ATOMS: atom_id res chain seq x y z
N MET A 1 22.54 14.81 12.78
CA MET A 1 22.98 14.82 11.36
C MET A 1 22.05 13.92 10.57
N THR A 2 21.03 14.47 9.93
CA THR A 2 20.30 13.73 8.89
C THR A 2 20.12 14.72 7.75
N GLY A 3 21.02 14.59 6.77
CA GLY A 3 21.06 15.42 5.59
C GLY A 3 19.71 15.37 4.89
N ARG A 4 19.10 16.55 4.71
CA ARG A 4 17.99 16.74 3.79
C ARG A 4 18.55 16.58 2.38
N THR A 5 18.25 15.47 1.75
CA THR A 5 18.39 15.36 0.30
C THR A 5 17.09 15.88 -0.31
N CYS A 6 17.14 17.06 -0.95
CA CYS A 6 16.10 17.48 -1.88
C CYS A 6 16.28 16.72 -3.21
N GLY A 7 16.03 15.42 -3.18
CA GLY A 7 15.65 14.64 -4.35
C GLY A 7 14.15 14.43 -4.31
N ARG A 8 13.52 14.11 -5.45
CA ARG A 8 12.09 13.76 -5.50
C ARG A 8 11.91 12.40 -4.79
N ALA A 9 11.87 12.42 -3.46
CA ALA A 9 11.71 11.24 -2.63
C ALA A 9 10.22 10.88 -2.60
N VAL A 10 9.86 9.76 -3.24
CA VAL A 10 8.55 9.16 -3.08
C VAL A 10 8.56 8.41 -1.74
N VAL A 11 8.02 9.05 -0.71
CA VAL A 11 7.90 8.48 0.63
C VAL A 11 6.56 7.76 0.75
N ILE A 12 6.56 6.46 0.54
CA ILE A 12 5.40 5.60 0.80
C ILE A 12 5.60 4.93 2.17
N ARG A 13 4.62 5.08 3.07
CA ARG A 13 4.58 4.44 4.39
C ARG A 13 3.34 3.57 4.51
N GLU A 14 3.42 2.52 5.31
CA GLU A 14 2.31 1.59 5.56
C GLU A 14 1.08 2.32 6.13
N SER A 15 1.28 3.26 7.07
CA SER A 15 0.20 4.07 7.63
C SER A 15 -0.50 4.94 6.57
N LEU A 16 0.25 5.57 5.67
CA LEU A 16 -0.32 6.37 4.59
C LEU A 16 -1.16 5.49 3.66
N VAL A 17 -0.69 4.29 3.35
CA VAL A 17 -1.44 3.34 2.53
C VAL A 17 -2.72 2.90 3.25
N ALA A 18 -2.67 2.63 4.55
CA ALA A 18 -3.85 2.29 5.35
C ALA A 18 -4.87 3.44 5.35
N ASP A 19 -4.42 4.67 5.52
CA ASP A 19 -5.30 5.86 5.54
C ASP A 19 -6.05 6.08 4.21
N VAL A 20 -5.40 5.81 3.07
CA VAL A 20 -6.00 6.04 1.74
C VAL A 20 -6.73 4.84 1.16
N SER A 21 -6.31 3.61 1.52
CA SER A 21 -6.89 2.37 0.97
C SER A 21 -7.86 1.69 1.94
N GLY A 22 -7.78 1.95 3.24
CA GLY A 22 -8.51 1.22 4.27
C GLY A 22 -8.02 -0.22 4.46
N LEU A 23 -6.86 -0.58 3.90
CA LEU A 23 -6.29 -1.93 3.96
C LEU A 23 -5.00 -1.95 4.76
N ASP A 24 -4.85 -2.98 5.59
CA ASP A 24 -3.55 -3.34 6.16
C ASP A 24 -2.60 -3.74 5.02
N CYS A 25 -1.44 -3.09 4.95
CA CYS A 25 -0.48 -3.28 3.88
C CYS A 25 0.95 -3.30 4.42
N ARG A 26 1.85 -3.98 3.69
CA ARG A 26 3.30 -3.92 3.88
C ARG A 26 3.96 -3.20 2.70
N VAL A 27 4.95 -2.37 3.00
CA VAL A 27 5.76 -1.71 1.97
C VAL A 27 7.13 -2.39 1.90
N VAL A 28 7.51 -2.89 0.71
CA VAL A 28 8.79 -3.58 0.48
C VAL A 28 9.55 -2.95 -0.68
N ALA A 29 10.87 -3.12 -0.73
CA ALA A 29 11.68 -2.68 -1.86
C ALA A 29 11.49 -3.63 -3.04
N ASP A 30 11.04 -3.12 -4.18
CA ASP A 30 11.03 -3.88 -5.43
C ASP A 30 12.39 -3.80 -6.13
N GLN A 31 13.01 -4.96 -6.34
CA GLN A 31 14.32 -5.06 -6.99
C GLN A 31 14.24 -4.91 -8.53
N VAL A 32 13.04 -5.01 -9.11
CA VAL A 32 12.85 -4.92 -10.56
C VAL A 32 12.58 -3.47 -10.97
N SER A 33 11.59 -2.81 -10.36
CA SER A 33 11.26 -1.41 -10.70
C SER A 33 12.14 -0.38 -10.00
N GLY A 34 12.81 -0.74 -8.90
CA GLY A 34 13.50 0.22 -8.03
C GLY A 34 12.55 1.16 -7.27
N THR A 35 11.24 0.88 -7.26
CA THR A 35 10.23 1.65 -6.51
C THR A 35 9.63 0.82 -5.38
N PRO A 36 9.07 1.43 -4.32
CA PRO A 36 8.42 0.67 -3.26
C PRO A 36 7.19 -0.09 -3.78
N LEU A 37 7.10 -1.39 -3.48
CA LEU A 37 5.94 -2.22 -3.74
C LEU A 37 5.04 -2.29 -2.50
N VAL A 38 3.73 -2.09 -2.69
CA VAL A 38 2.71 -2.17 -1.65
C VAL A 38 2.01 -3.53 -1.73
N LEU A 39 2.08 -4.30 -0.64
CA LEU A 39 1.50 -5.64 -0.53
C LEU A 39 0.37 -5.63 0.50
N PRO A 40 -0.92 -5.74 0.08
CA PRO A 40 -2.03 -5.89 1.01
C PRO A 40 -1.91 -7.17 1.84
N ILE A 41 -2.14 -7.06 3.15
CA ILE A 41 -2.17 -8.18 4.08
C ILE A 41 -3.64 -8.53 4.31
N GLY A 42 -4.19 -9.47 3.54
CA GLY A 42 -5.59 -9.84 3.71
C GLY A 42 -5.99 -11.11 2.96
N ARG A 43 -6.94 -11.84 3.56
CA ARG A 43 -7.68 -12.96 2.95
C ARG A 43 -9.08 -12.54 2.49
N HIS A 44 -9.28 -11.24 2.27
CA HIS A 44 -10.54 -10.71 1.74
C HIS A 44 -10.67 -11.13 0.26
N HIS A 45 -11.01 -12.40 0.06
CA HIS A 45 -11.72 -12.82 -1.14
C HIS A 45 -12.91 -11.89 -1.26
N HIS A 46 -12.97 -11.12 -2.35
CA HIS A 46 -14.10 -10.32 -2.79
C HIS A 46 -15.43 -10.95 -2.32
N ARG A 47 -15.98 -10.44 -1.22
CA ARG A 47 -17.31 -10.81 -0.74
C ARG A 47 -18.11 -9.54 -0.57
N GLU A 48 -18.41 -8.95 -1.71
CA GLU A 48 -19.66 -8.21 -1.91
C GLU A 48 -20.17 -8.64 -3.29
N GLY A 49 -20.80 -9.82 -3.34
CA GLY A 49 -21.73 -10.10 -4.42
C GLY A 49 -23.00 -9.29 -4.15
N PRO A 50 -23.67 -8.74 -5.18
CA PRO A 50 -24.88 -7.94 -4.96
C PRO A 50 -25.91 -8.74 -4.15
N PRO A 51 -26.72 -8.09 -3.28
CA PRO A 51 -27.76 -8.78 -2.54
C PRO A 51 -28.66 -9.52 -3.53
N LYS A 52 -28.77 -10.85 -3.39
CA LYS A 52 -29.68 -11.65 -4.21
C LYS A 52 -31.10 -11.19 -3.89
N SER A 53 -31.72 -10.47 -4.81
CA SER A 53 -33.13 -10.10 -4.74
C SER A 53 -33.97 -11.37 -4.69
N ARG A 54 -34.83 -11.48 -3.67
CA ARG A 54 -35.89 -12.49 -3.58
C ARG A 54 -37.10 -12.02 -4.36
#